data_AF-A0A9W4N420-F1
#
_entry.id   AF-A0A9W4N420-F1
#
_cell.length_a   1.000
_cell.length_b   1.000
_cell.length_c   1.000
_cell.angle_alpha   90.00
_cell.angle_beta   90.00
_cell.angle_gamma   90.00
#
_symmetry.space_group_name_H-M   'P 1'
#
loop_
_entity.id
_entity.type
_entity.pdbx_description
1 polymer ?
#
loop_
_entity_poly.entity_id
_entity_poly.type
_entity_poly.pdbx_seq_one_letter_code
_entity_poly.pdbx_strand_id
1 'polypeptide(L)'
;MSQTQFPRQDAFIRECRHLKADLEVQADILKSSPQNLGTDQVRDIAHEMNRISHHVDNTIKLGFDMIANEPNCTVISRNLPFWLKQPHTPHSGFQGVLYSMQRTVDQIGFALRKHPRKQLPTNLIKDLRDMAGVLETNLLNES
;
A
#
# COMPACT_ATOMS: atom_id res chain seq x y z
N MET A 1 -6.04 19.68 -29.26
CA MET A 1 -6.76 18.67 -28.45
C MET A 1 -6.48 19.00 -26.99
N SER A 2 -7.50 19.40 -26.24
CA SER A 2 -7.33 19.74 -24.83
C SER A 2 -7.00 18.46 -24.07
N GLN A 3 -5.82 18.36 -23.46
CA GLN A 3 -5.55 17.30 -22.49
C GLN A 3 -6.53 17.52 -21.33
N THR A 4 -7.54 16.64 -21.21
CA THR A 4 -8.41 16.63 -20.03
C THR A 4 -7.52 16.28 -18.84
N GLN A 5 -7.22 17.27 -18.01
CA GLN A 5 -6.42 17.08 -16.81
C GLN A 5 -7.32 16.50 -15.72
N PHE A 6 -6.92 15.36 -15.16
CA PHE A 6 -7.62 14.66 -14.09
C PHE A 6 -6.84 14.88 -12.78
N PRO A 7 -7.05 16.01 -12.08
CA PRO A 7 -6.23 16.37 -10.93
C PRO A 7 -6.29 15.34 -9.80
N ARG A 8 -7.41 14.60 -9.66
CA ARG A 8 -7.51 13.52 -8.67
C ARG A 8 -6.77 12.27 -9.13
N GLN A 9 -6.76 11.97 -10.43
CA GLN A 9 -5.90 10.92 -10.97
C GLN A 9 -4.42 11.20 -10.65
N ASP A 10 -3.95 12.44 -10.87
CA ASP A 10 -2.56 12.80 -10.58
C ASP A 10 -2.23 12.71 -9.08
N ALA A 11 -3.15 13.11 -8.22
CA ALA A 11 -3.00 12.97 -6.77
C ALA A 11 -2.97 11.49 -6.35
N PHE A 12 -3.89 10.68 -6.88
CA PHE A 12 -3.99 9.25 -6.61
C PHE A 12 -2.74 8.48 -7.05
N ILE A 13 -2.25 8.72 -8.28
CA ILE A 13 -1.02 8.09 -8.80
C ILE A 13 0.17 8.46 -7.93
N ARG A 14 0.31 9.73 -7.56
CA ARG A 14 1.40 10.22 -6.71
C ARG A 14 1.40 9.51 -5.36
N GLU A 15 0.23 9.39 -4.74
CA GLU A 15 0.09 8.69 -3.47
C GLU A 15 0.41 7.21 -3.59
N CYS A 16 -0.09 6.54 -4.64
CA CYS A 16 0.24 5.14 -4.92
C CYS A 16 1.75 4.93 -5.12
N ARG A 17 2.46 5.86 -5.77
CA ARG A 17 3.92 5.81 -5.94
C ARG A 17 4.66 5.95 -4.61
N HIS A 18 4.25 6.89 -3.76
CA HIS A 18 4.84 7.05 -2.42
C HIS A 18 4.59 5.79 -1.57
N LEU A 19 3.36 5.29 -1.56
CA LEU A 19 2.98 4.11 -0.82
C LEU A 19 3.77 2.87 -1.29
N LYS A 20 3.92 2.68 -2.61
CA LYS A 20 4.75 1.61 -3.18
C LYS A 20 6.19 1.70 -2.65
N ALA A 21 6.82 2.87 -2.77
CA ALA A 21 8.21 3.07 -2.36
C ALA A 21 8.39 2.81 -0.85
N ASP A 22 7.46 3.29 -0.02
CA ASP A 22 7.50 3.06 1.42
C ASP A 22 7.39 1.56 1.76
N LEU A 23 6.51 0.82 1.09
CA LEU A 23 6.37 -0.63 1.29
C LEU A 23 7.64 -1.40 0.89
N GLU A 24 8.25 -1.05 -0.24
CA GLU A 24 9.49 -1.68 -0.72
C GLU A 24 10.64 -1.46 0.27
N VAL A 25 10.84 -0.21 0.70
CA VAL A 25 11.87 0.15 1.69
C VAL A 25 11.70 -0.65 2.97
N GLN A 26 10.48 -0.72 3.50
CA GLN A 26 10.23 -1.41 4.76
C GLN A 26 10.33 -2.94 4.62
N ALA A 27 9.89 -3.50 3.49
CA ALA A 27 10.08 -4.93 3.20
C ALA A 27 11.57 -5.31 3.18
N ASP A 28 12.43 -4.46 2.61
CA ASP A 28 13.87 -4.68 2.54
C ASP A 28 14.58 -4.51 3.89
N ILE A 29 14.18 -3.51 4.68
CA ILE A 29 14.65 -3.34 6.07
C ILE A 29 14.29 -4.59 6.89
N LEU A 30 13.04 -5.03 6.83
CA LEU A 30 12.55 -6.16 7.62
C LEU A 30 13.13 -7.51 7.16
N LYS A 31 13.51 -7.64 5.89
CA LYS A 31 14.22 -8.82 5.35
C LYS A 31 15.60 -9.02 5.99
N SER A 32 16.27 -7.96 6.43
CA SER A 32 17.62 -7.99 6.99
C SER A 32 17.73 -8.56 8.41
N SER A 33 16.69 -9.27 8.87
CA SER A 33 16.46 -9.83 10.21
C SER A 33 16.25 -8.78 11.33
N PRO A 34 15.03 -8.73 11.91
CA PRO A 34 14.73 -7.86 13.06
C PRO A 34 15.61 -8.14 14.29
N GLN A 35 16.20 -9.32 14.38
CA GLN A 35 17.08 -9.72 15.49
C GLN A 35 18.38 -8.90 15.55
N ASN A 36 18.80 -8.33 14.41
CA ASN A 36 19.98 -7.49 14.31
C ASN A 36 19.66 -6.00 14.49
N LEU A 37 18.37 -5.66 14.64
CA LEU A 37 17.95 -4.27 14.79
C LEU A 37 18.07 -3.83 16.25
N GLY A 38 18.68 -2.67 16.45
CA GLY A 38 18.67 -1.99 17.74
C GLY A 38 17.25 -1.56 18.14
N THR A 39 17.01 -1.37 19.44
CA THR A 39 15.69 -0.93 19.96
C THR A 39 15.20 0.35 19.28
N ASP A 40 16.11 1.29 18.99
CA ASP A 40 15.76 2.54 18.30
C ASP A 40 15.29 2.29 16.87
N GLN A 41 16.00 1.43 16.12
CA GLN A 41 15.60 1.06 14.75
C GLN A 41 14.22 0.38 14.73
N VAL A 42 13.93 -0.48 15.71
CA VAL A 42 12.61 -1.12 15.81
C VAL A 42 11.50 -0.12 16.09
N ARG A 43 11.77 0.88 16.94
CA ARG A 43 10.81 1.97 17.20
C ARG A 43 10.59 2.81 15.95
N ASP A 44 11.64 3.11 15.20
CA ASP A 44 11.56 3.90 13.98
C ASP A 44 10.75 3.16 12.91
N ILE A 45 10.98 1.85 12.72
CA ILE A 45 10.16 1.03 11.80
C ILE A 45 8.69 1.01 12.27
N ALA A 46 8.43 0.85 13.56
CA ALA A 46 7.05 0.87 14.06
C ALA A 46 6.37 2.24 13.84
N HIS A 47 7.12 3.33 13.90
CA HIS A 47 6.62 4.66 13.54
C HIS A 47 6.32 4.75 12.04
N GLU A 48 7.23 4.28 11.19
CA GLU A 48 7.05 4.24 9.74
C GLU A 48 5.84 3.38 9.35
N MET A 49 5.61 2.24 10.01
CA MET A 49 4.39 1.45 9.80
C MET A 49 3.12 2.27 10.07
N ASN A 50 3.07 3.08 11.13
CA ASN A 50 1.91 3.96 11.34
C ASN A 50 1.77 4.99 10.23
N ARG A 51 2.89 5.57 9.77
CA ARG A 51 2.87 6.53 8.66
C ARG A 51 2.33 5.88 7.39
N ILE A 52 2.79 4.67 7.07
CA ILE A 52 2.31 3.89 5.92
C ILE A 52 0.82 3.58 6.07
N SER A 53 0.35 3.20 7.26
CA SER A 53 -1.08 2.93 7.50
C SER A 53 -1.94 4.15 7.14
N HIS A 54 -1.51 5.36 7.52
CA HIS A 54 -2.20 6.60 7.11
C HIS A 54 -2.15 6.85 5.59
N HIS A 55 -1.03 6.52 4.93
CA HIS A 55 -0.92 6.61 3.46
C HIS A 55 -1.85 5.64 2.75
N VAL A 56 -2.07 4.44 3.32
CA VAL A 56 -3.06 3.49 2.82
C VAL A 56 -4.46 4.08 2.92
N ASP A 57 -4.84 4.64 4.07
CA ASP A 57 -6.14 5.31 4.25
C ASP A 57 -6.34 6.46 3.26
N ASN A 58 -5.31 7.28 3.07
CA ASN A 58 -5.36 8.39 2.11
C ASN A 58 -5.48 7.87 0.66
N THR A 59 -4.79 6.80 0.31
CA THR A 59 -4.90 6.15 -1.01
C THR A 59 -6.30 5.59 -1.25
N ILE A 60 -6.91 4.96 -0.25
CA ILE A 60 -8.30 4.47 -0.31
C ILE A 60 -9.24 5.63 -0.59
N LYS A 61 -9.12 6.72 0.18
CA LYS A 61 -9.94 7.92 0.04
C LYS A 61 -9.81 8.54 -1.35
N LEU A 62 -8.57 8.76 -1.81
CA LEU A 62 -8.29 9.31 -3.14
C LEU A 62 -8.84 8.41 -4.25
N GLY A 63 -8.74 7.09 -4.09
CA GLY A 63 -9.30 6.13 -5.04
C GLY A 63 -10.83 6.23 -5.15
N PHE A 64 -11.53 6.30 -4.01
CA PHE A 64 -12.99 6.50 -4.01
C PHE A 64 -13.39 7.88 -4.55
N ASP A 65 -12.66 8.94 -4.19
CA ASP A 65 -12.89 10.29 -4.71
C ASP A 65 -12.69 10.33 -6.24
N MET A 66 -11.70 9.62 -6.76
CA MET A 66 -11.46 9.49 -8.19
C MET A 66 -12.61 8.73 -8.87
N ILE A 67 -13.11 7.63 -8.30
CA ILE A 67 -14.28 6.89 -8.82
C ILE A 67 -15.53 7.78 -8.87
N ALA A 68 -15.78 8.54 -7.81
CA ALA A 68 -16.98 9.36 -7.70
C ALA A 68 -16.97 10.57 -8.65
N ASN A 69 -15.81 11.22 -8.82
CA ASN A 69 -15.73 12.52 -9.51
C ASN A 69 -15.14 12.42 -10.92
N GLU A 70 -14.29 11.43 -11.17
CA GLU A 70 -13.54 11.26 -12.41
C GLU A 70 -13.63 9.79 -12.93
N PRO A 71 -14.84 9.19 -13.02
CA PRO A 71 -14.99 7.76 -13.34
C PRO A 71 -14.44 7.37 -14.72
N ASN A 72 -14.34 8.33 -15.64
CA ASN A 72 -13.83 8.13 -16.98
C ASN A 72 -12.31 8.39 -17.09
N CYS A 73 -11.61 8.60 -15.98
CA CYS A 73 -10.17 8.81 -16.01
C CYS A 73 -9.46 7.54 -16.55
N THR A 74 -8.26 7.74 -17.07
CA THR A 74 -7.50 6.64 -17.71
C THR A 74 -7.14 5.52 -16.73
N VAL A 75 -6.87 5.85 -15.46
CA VAL A 75 -6.52 4.85 -14.44
C VAL A 75 -7.69 3.94 -14.12
N ILE A 76 -8.91 4.50 -13.98
CA ILE A 76 -10.11 3.70 -13.71
C ILE A 76 -10.49 2.87 -14.93
N SER A 77 -10.58 3.51 -16.10
CA SER A 77 -11.03 2.82 -17.33
C SER A 77 -10.11 1.65 -17.70
N ARG A 78 -8.79 1.81 -17.59
CA ARG A 78 -7.82 0.73 -17.90
C ARG A 78 -7.88 -0.42 -16.91
N ASN A 79 -8.06 -0.11 -15.63
CA ASN A 79 -7.98 -1.10 -14.56
C ASN A 79 -9.36 -1.51 -14.03
N LEU A 80 -10.43 -1.18 -14.75
CA LEU A 80 -11.81 -1.37 -14.30
C LEU A 80 -12.09 -2.81 -13.79
N PRO A 81 -11.58 -3.88 -14.43
CA PRO A 81 -11.73 -5.23 -13.90
C PRO A 81 -11.12 -5.41 -12.51
N PHE A 82 -10.00 -4.76 -12.22
CA PHE A 82 -9.37 -4.76 -10.89
C PHE A 82 -10.17 -3.92 -9.89
N TRP A 83 -10.63 -2.73 -10.28
CA TRP A 83 -11.43 -1.87 -9.42
C TRP A 83 -12.76 -2.52 -9.00
N LEU A 84 -13.42 -3.21 -9.92
CA LEU A 84 -14.73 -3.84 -9.69
C LEU A 84 -14.67 -5.26 -9.15
N LYS A 85 -13.48 -5.88 -9.09
CA LYS A 85 -13.34 -7.24 -8.57
C LYS A 85 -13.77 -7.25 -7.10
N GLN A 86 -14.84 -7.97 -6.80
CA GLN A 86 -15.26 -8.17 -5.42
C GLN A 86 -14.15 -8.90 -4.65
N PRO A 87 -13.94 -8.54 -3.38
CA PRO A 87 -12.93 -9.16 -2.53
C PRO A 87 -13.39 -10.57 -2.13
N HIS A 88 -13.34 -11.53 -3.05
CA HIS A 88 -13.58 -12.94 -2.76
C HIS A 88 -12.40 -13.60 -2.05
N THR A 89 -11.20 -12.99 -2.15
CA THR A 89 -10.00 -13.37 -1.40
C THR A 89 -9.30 -12.12 -0.83
N PRO A 90 -8.50 -12.24 0.25
CA PRO A 90 -7.52 -11.22 0.60
C PRO A 90 -6.69 -10.87 -0.64
N HIS A 91 -6.37 -9.58 -0.82
CA HIS A 91 -5.61 -9.08 -1.98
C HIS A 91 -6.32 -9.20 -3.34
N SER A 92 -7.66 -9.35 -3.38
CA SER A 92 -8.41 -9.25 -4.63
C SER A 92 -9.20 -7.94 -4.72
N GLY A 93 -9.04 -7.30 -5.88
CA GLY A 93 -9.66 -6.01 -6.19
C GLY A 93 -9.10 -4.83 -5.41
N PHE A 94 -9.40 -3.61 -5.86
CA PHE A 94 -8.85 -2.39 -5.27
C PHE A 94 -9.06 -2.31 -3.76
N GLN A 95 -10.31 -2.47 -3.33
CA GLN A 95 -10.69 -2.37 -1.92
C GLN A 95 -10.06 -3.51 -1.08
N GLY A 96 -10.09 -4.74 -1.59
CA GLY A 96 -9.52 -5.89 -0.88
C GLY A 96 -8.00 -5.80 -0.72
N VAL A 97 -7.29 -5.27 -1.72
CA VAL A 97 -5.84 -5.05 -1.67
C VAL A 97 -5.48 -4.01 -0.63
N LEU A 98 -6.10 -2.82 -0.66
CA LEU A 98 -5.74 -1.74 0.25
C LEU A 98 -6.13 -2.05 1.70
N TYR A 99 -7.28 -2.69 1.95
CA TYR A 99 -7.60 -3.12 3.32
C TYR A 99 -6.69 -4.24 3.83
N SER A 100 -6.32 -5.20 2.97
CA SER A 100 -5.29 -6.18 3.33
C SER A 100 -3.97 -5.50 3.70
N MET A 101 -3.59 -4.46 2.94
CA MET A 101 -2.37 -3.70 3.17
C MET A 101 -2.38 -2.97 4.50
N GLN A 102 -3.44 -2.22 4.79
CA GLN A 102 -3.63 -1.56 6.08
C GLN A 102 -3.51 -2.56 7.22
N ARG A 103 -4.22 -3.69 7.13
CA ARG A 103 -4.19 -4.75 8.15
C ARG A 103 -2.77 -5.29 8.37
N THR A 104 -2.03 -5.58 7.29
CA THR A 104 -0.66 -6.11 7.41
C THR A 104 0.27 -5.10 8.04
N VAL A 105 0.20 -3.83 7.61
CA VAL A 105 1.02 -2.74 8.15
C VAL A 105 0.73 -2.52 9.64
N ASP A 106 -0.54 -2.50 10.04
CA ASP A 106 -0.95 -2.37 11.44
C ASP A 106 -0.49 -3.55 12.28
N GLN A 107 -0.58 -4.78 11.76
CA GLN A 107 -0.11 -5.98 12.44
C GLN A 107 1.40 -5.94 12.68
N ILE A 108 2.19 -5.49 11.70
CA ILE A 108 3.63 -5.31 11.83
C ILE A 108 3.93 -4.22 12.88
N GLY A 109 3.31 -3.04 12.75
CA GLY A 109 3.51 -1.93 13.67
C GLY A 109 3.12 -2.28 15.11
N PHE A 110 2.09 -3.09 15.32
CA PHE A 110 1.69 -3.61 16.62
C PHE A 110 2.68 -4.64 17.16
N ALA A 111 3.10 -5.60 16.33
CA ALA A 111 4.06 -6.64 16.72
C ALA A 111 5.40 -6.04 17.17
N LEU A 112 5.91 -5.06 16.43
CA LEU A 112 7.15 -4.36 16.77
C LEU A 112 7.03 -3.56 18.07
N ARG A 113 5.90 -2.91 18.34
CA ARG A 113 5.67 -2.19 19.60
C ARG A 113 5.56 -3.11 20.80
N LYS A 114 4.81 -4.21 20.66
CA LYS A 114 4.55 -5.14 21.77
C LYS A 114 5.76 -6.03 22.07
N HIS A 115 6.45 -6.45 21.02
CA HIS A 115 7.54 -7.42 21.10
C HIS A 115 8.71 -7.02 20.18
N PRO A 116 9.44 -5.94 20.50
CA PRO A 116 10.44 -5.35 19.60
C PRO A 116 11.59 -6.28 19.23
N ARG A 117 11.85 -7.31 20.04
CA ARG A 117 12.92 -8.30 19.81
C ARG A 117 12.44 -9.63 19.25
N LYS A 118 11.13 -9.82 19.04
CA LYS A 118 10.63 -11.06 18.44
C LYS A 118 10.72 -10.96 16.92
N GLN A 119 11.09 -12.08 16.30
CA GLN A 119 11.06 -12.18 14.85
C GLN A 119 9.63 -11.99 14.35
N LEU A 120 9.47 -11.11 13.35
CA LEU A 120 8.20 -10.96 12.67
C LEU A 120 7.88 -12.22 11.84
N PRO A 121 6.61 -12.60 11.73
CA PRO A 121 6.18 -13.66 10.83
C PRO A 121 6.62 -13.37 9.38
N THR A 122 7.33 -14.32 8.76
CA THR A 122 7.89 -14.17 7.40
C THR A 122 6.82 -13.90 6.34
N ASN A 123 5.60 -14.38 6.55
CA ASN A 123 4.47 -14.13 5.67
C ASN A 123 4.11 -12.63 5.62
N LEU A 124 4.18 -11.90 6.73
CA LEU A 124 3.85 -10.47 6.73
C LEU A 124 4.85 -9.63 5.91
N ILE A 125 6.13 -10.02 5.92
CA ILE A 125 7.17 -9.34 5.13
C ILE A 125 6.96 -9.62 3.63
N LYS A 126 6.60 -10.86 3.29
CA LYS A 126 6.25 -11.23 1.92
C LYS A 126 5.02 -10.45 1.44
N ASP A 127 4.01 -10.34 2.28
CA ASP A 127 2.77 -9.62 1.98
C ASP A 127 3.03 -8.16 1.61
N LEU A 128 3.94 -7.45 2.32
CA LEU A 128 4.32 -6.07 1.96
C LEU A 128 4.86 -5.96 0.53
N ARG A 129 5.70 -6.91 0.10
CA ARG A 129 6.27 -6.91 -1.26
C ARG A 129 5.23 -7.28 -2.30
N ASP A 130 4.41 -8.29 -2.04
CA ASP A 130 3.33 -8.70 -2.93
C ASP A 130 2.35 -7.53 -3.15
N MET A 131 2.06 -6.75 -2.10
CA MET A 131 1.24 -5.54 -2.17
C MET A 131 1.88 -4.42 -3.00
N ALA A 132 3.17 -4.14 -2.84
CA ALA A 132 3.88 -3.18 -3.68
C ALA A 132 3.82 -3.57 -5.17
N GLY A 133 3.98 -4.86 -5.47
CA GLY A 133 3.83 -5.39 -6.83
C GLY A 133 2.41 -5.25 -7.39
N VAL A 134 1.38 -5.38 -6.54
CA VAL A 134 -0.01 -5.14 -6.95
C VAL A 134 -0.27 -3.66 -7.28
N LEU A 135 0.26 -2.72 -6.49
CA LEU A 135 0.19 -1.28 -6.78
C LEU A 135 0.85 -0.97 -8.13
N GLU A 136 2.04 -1.50 -8.36
CA GLU A 136 2.75 -1.34 -9.63
C GLU A 136 1.94 -1.88 -10.81
N THR A 137 1.49 -3.13 -10.71
CA THR A 137 0.86 -3.84 -11.83
C THR A 137 -0.51 -3.25 -12.18
N ASN A 138 -1.31 -2.88 -11.18
CA ASN A 138 -2.74 -2.59 -11.37
C ASN A 138 -3.10 -1.11 -11.20
N LEU A 139 -2.23 -0.27 -10.64
CA LEU A 139 -2.56 1.14 -10.36
C LEU A 139 -1.56 2.12 -10.96
N LEU A 140 -0.32 1.68 -11.24
CA LEU A 140 0.76 2.54 -11.72
C LEU A 140 1.25 2.22 -13.13
N ASN A 141 0.85 1.09 -13.72
CA ASN A 141 1.26 0.74 -15.08
C ASN A 141 0.65 1.71 -16.11
N GLU A 142 1.53 2.48 -16.74
CA GLU A 142 1.27 3.30 -17.92
C GLU A 142 1.63 2.50 -19.18
N SER A 143 0.94 1.38 -19.42
CA SER A 143 0.98 0.71 -20.74
C SER A 143 -0.24 1.06 -21.57
#